data_AF-A0A355WI81-F1
#
_entry.id   AF-A0A355WI81-F1
#
_cell.length_a   1.000
_cell.length_b   1.000
_cell.length_c   1.000
_cell.angle_alpha   90.00
_cell.angle_beta   90.00
_cell.angle_gamma   90.00
#
_symmetry.space_group_name_H-M   'P 1'
#
loop_
_entity.id
_entity.type
_entity.pdbx_description
1 polymer ?
#
loop_
_entity_poly.entity_id
_entity_poly.type
_entity_poly.pdbx_seq_one_letter_code
_entity_poly.pdbx_strand_id
1 'polypeptide(L)'
;LEIRDIQPGNWEFRVKALSVLGVSSLWKNTAKEILGLTVPPQALENLTLQTAGGLAILKWNRAADPDVRVGGNIVIRHSKEAEATWSDSYSMDQVSGGEAIAVLPLKPGTYLLRAEDSGGRLGPDV
;
A
#
# COMPACT_ATOMS: atom_id res chain seq x y z
N LEU A 1 7.21 -21.08 2.02
CA LEU A 1 7.15 -20.57 3.41
C LEU A 1 7.03 -19.07 3.31
N GLU A 2 5.99 -18.50 3.89
CA GLU A 2 5.78 -17.06 3.98
C GLU A 2 5.98 -16.66 5.46
N ILE A 3 6.70 -15.57 5.70
CA ILE A 3 6.96 -15.04 7.04
C ILE A 3 6.46 -13.59 7.04
N ARG A 4 5.48 -13.31 7.89
CA ARG A 4 4.86 -11.99 8.04
C ARG A 4 5.43 -11.25 9.25
N ASP A 5 5.32 -9.94 9.25
CA ASP A 5 5.71 -9.04 10.36
C ASP A 5 7.18 -9.17 10.80
N ILE A 6 8.06 -9.52 9.86
CA ILE A 6 9.50 -9.61 10.12
C ILE A 6 10.09 -8.20 10.23
N GLN A 7 10.83 -7.96 11.31
CA GLN A 7 11.47 -6.67 11.54
C GLN A 7 12.62 -6.44 10.56
N PRO A 8 12.88 -5.17 10.19
CA PRO A 8 14.08 -4.81 9.45
C PRO A 8 15.35 -5.29 10.14
N GLY A 9 16.32 -5.78 9.36
CA GLY A 9 17.61 -6.23 9.86
C GLY A 9 18.17 -7.43 9.12
N ASN A 10 19.31 -7.92 9.60
CA ASN A 10 19.96 -9.10 9.05
C ASN A 10 19.37 -10.36 9.69
N TRP A 11 18.77 -11.22 8.87
CA TRP A 11 18.18 -12.47 9.31
C TRP A 11 18.95 -13.68 8.78
N GLU A 12 19.17 -14.65 9.65
CA GLU A 12 19.63 -15.98 9.28
C GLU A 12 18.45 -16.96 9.37
N PHE A 13 18.14 -17.58 8.24
CA PHE A 13 17.14 -18.63 8.15
C PHE A 13 17.83 -19.98 8.09
N ARG A 14 17.33 -20.94 8.90
CA ARG A 14 17.79 -22.32 8.86
C ARG A 14 16.63 -23.29 8.66
N VAL A 15 16.83 -24.26 7.76
CA VAL A 15 15.88 -25.33 7.48
C VAL A 15 16.57 -26.68 7.68
N LYS A 16 15.85 -27.63 8.26
CA LYS A 16 16.24 -29.05 8.30
C LYS A 16 15.04 -29.93 8.02
N ALA A 17 15.29 -31.10 7.45
CA ALA A 17 14.26 -32.13 7.29
C ALA A 17 14.14 -32.95 8.58
N LEU A 18 12.92 -33.40 8.88
CA LEU A 18 12.62 -34.38 9.92
C LEU A 18 11.93 -35.58 9.26
N SER A 19 12.42 -36.78 9.51
CA SER A 19 11.74 -38.00 9.09
C SER A 19 10.53 -38.31 9.99
N VAL A 20 9.65 -39.21 9.55
CA VAL A 20 8.51 -39.67 10.36
C VAL A 20 8.94 -40.32 11.69
N LEU A 21 10.19 -40.78 11.79
CA LEU A 21 10.79 -41.37 12.99
C LEU A 21 11.51 -40.33 13.87
N GLY A 22 11.42 -39.03 13.54
CA GLY A 22 12.04 -37.94 14.31
C GLY A 22 13.54 -37.74 14.04
N VAL A 23 14.13 -38.42 13.06
CA VAL A 23 15.54 -38.24 12.69
C VAL A 23 15.69 -36.96 11.87
N SER A 24 16.65 -36.10 12.24
CA SER A 24 16.86 -34.82 11.58
C SER A 24 18.07 -34.78 10.65
N SER A 25 17.97 -34.05 9.54
CA SER A 25 19.12 -33.73 8.69
C SER A 25 20.03 -32.67 9.33
N LEU A 26 21.20 -32.43 8.72
CA LEU A 26 21.97 -31.22 8.95
C LEU A 26 21.15 -29.98 8.56
N TRP A 27 21.44 -28.85 9.21
CA TRP A 27 20.86 -27.56 8.88
C TRP A 27 21.38 -27.05 7.53
N LYS A 28 20.49 -26.43 6.76
CA LYS A 28 20.82 -25.56 5.63
C LYS A 28 20.50 -24.13 6.04
N ASN A 29 21.49 -23.26 5.94
CA ASN A 29 21.38 -21.87 6.36
C ASN A 29 21.34 -20.96 5.13
N THR A 30 20.66 -19.83 5.24
CA THR A 30 20.73 -18.71 4.31
C THR A 30 20.64 -17.41 5.09
N ALA A 31 21.36 -16.38 4.65
CA ALA A 31 21.28 -15.06 5.24
C ALA A 31 20.59 -14.11 4.26
N LYS A 32 19.73 -13.25 4.79
CA LYS A 32 19.07 -12.21 4.01
C LYS A 32 18.96 -10.95 4.84
N GLU A 33 19.36 -9.83 4.24
CA GLU A 33 19.04 -8.51 4.77
C GLU A 33 17.58 -8.18 4.42
N ILE A 34 16.82 -7.85 5.45
CA ILE A 34 15.47 -7.30 5.35
C ILE A 34 15.59 -5.80 5.53
N LEU A 35 15.43 -5.06 4.44
CA LEU A 35 15.39 -3.61 4.50
C LEU A 35 14.04 -3.17 5.07
N GLY A 36 14.09 -2.31 6.08
CA GLY A 36 12.90 -1.60 6.53
C GLY A 36 12.54 -0.56 5.51
N LEU A 37 11.31 -0.60 5.03
CA LEU A 37 10.76 0.50 4.26
C LEU A 37 10.43 1.58 5.29
N THR A 38 11.37 2.49 5.54
CA THR A 38 11.20 3.63 6.47
C THR A 38 10.84 4.92 5.76
N VAL A 39 10.89 4.90 4.43
CA VAL A 39 10.61 6.05 3.57
C VAL A 39 9.10 6.11 3.34
N PRO A 40 8.47 7.29 3.43
CA PRO A 40 7.08 7.45 3.02
C PRO A 40 6.87 6.98 1.57
N PRO A 41 5.70 6.45 1.24
CA PRO A 41 5.36 6.06 -0.13
C PRO A 41 5.57 7.17 -1.15
N GLN A 42 5.79 6.78 -2.40
CA GLN A 42 5.81 7.69 -3.53
C GLN A 42 4.39 8.16 -3.88
N ALA A 43 4.30 9.26 -4.63
CA ALA A 43 3.02 9.76 -5.14
C ALA A 43 2.42 8.75 -6.14
N LEU A 44 1.09 8.69 -6.22
CA LEU A 44 0.43 7.89 -7.26
C LEU A 44 0.60 8.58 -8.62
N GLU A 45 0.80 7.78 -9.65
CA GLU A 45 1.02 8.29 -11.00
C GLU A 45 -0.22 8.08 -11.88
N ASN A 46 -0.36 8.92 -12.91
CA ASN A 46 -1.40 8.81 -13.93
C ASN A 46 -2.82 8.73 -13.34
N LEU A 47 -3.07 9.51 -12.27
CA LEU A 47 -4.41 9.66 -11.73
C LEU A 47 -5.33 10.29 -12.79
N THR A 48 -6.43 9.61 -13.06
CA THR A 48 -7.48 10.06 -13.97
C THR A 48 -8.83 9.95 -13.29
N LEU A 49 -9.72 10.88 -13.61
CA LEU A 49 -11.10 10.89 -13.15
C LEU A 49 -12.02 10.76 -14.35
N GLN A 50 -12.92 9.78 -14.30
CA GLN A 50 -13.99 9.59 -15.28
C GLN A 50 -15.33 9.67 -14.56
N THR A 51 -16.34 10.28 -15.17
CA THR A 51 -17.68 10.40 -14.57
C THR A 51 -18.69 9.56 -15.32
N ALA A 52 -19.48 8.76 -14.62
CA ALA A 52 -20.56 7.96 -15.21
C ALA A 52 -21.72 7.77 -14.23
N GLY A 53 -22.95 8.11 -14.64
CA GLY A 53 -24.16 7.80 -13.85
C GLY A 53 -24.19 8.37 -12.42
N GLY A 54 -23.59 9.53 -12.19
CA GLY A 54 -23.48 10.12 -10.85
C GLY A 54 -22.34 9.56 -9.99
N LEU A 55 -21.44 8.77 -10.59
CA LEU A 55 -20.24 8.23 -9.94
C LEU A 55 -18.98 8.88 -10.53
N ALA A 56 -17.99 9.09 -9.67
CA ALA A 56 -16.60 9.38 -10.00
C ALA A 56 -15.81 8.07 -9.98
N ILE A 57 -15.21 7.72 -11.12
CA ILE A 57 -14.34 6.57 -11.29
C ILE A 57 -12.92 7.11 -11.32
N LEU A 58 -12.17 6.89 -10.25
CA LEU A 58 -10.77 7.26 -10.13
C LEU A 58 -9.92 6.06 -10.55
N LYS A 59 -8.94 6.29 -11.41
CA LYS A 59 -7.96 5.28 -11.81
C LYS A 59 -6.56 5.85 -11.75
N TRP A 60 -5.62 5.07 -11.26
CA TRP A 60 -4.21 5.44 -11.15
C TRP A 60 -3.33 4.25 -11.54
N ASN A 61 -2.04 4.49 -11.75
CA ASN A 61 -1.08 3.41 -11.85
C ASN A 61 -0.91 2.74 -10.49
N ARG A 62 -0.81 1.41 -10.48
CA ARG A 62 -0.56 0.66 -9.24
C ARG A 62 0.64 1.25 -8.49
N ALA A 63 0.49 1.45 -7.18
CA ALA A 63 1.52 2.06 -6.33
C ALA A 63 2.89 1.38 -6.55
N ALA A 64 3.95 2.18 -6.66
CA ALA A 64 5.31 1.70 -6.93
C ALA A 64 5.88 0.93 -5.72
N ASP A 65 5.49 1.33 -4.50
CA ASP A 65 6.00 0.78 -3.26
C ASP A 65 5.34 -0.57 -2.90
N PRO A 66 6.12 -1.64 -2.63
CA PRO A 66 5.58 -2.96 -2.29
C PRO A 66 4.76 -3.02 -1.01
N ASP A 67 5.10 -2.23 0.00
CA ASP A 67 4.41 -2.15 1.30
C ASP A 67 3.07 -1.40 1.23
N VAL A 68 2.89 -0.51 0.26
CA VAL A 68 1.57 0.00 -0.10
C VAL A 68 0.74 -1.13 -0.71
N ARG A 69 1.30 -1.85 -1.70
CA ARG A 69 0.58 -2.94 -2.38
C ARG A 69 0.21 -4.10 -1.48
N VAL A 70 0.99 -4.33 -0.42
CA VAL A 70 0.83 -5.45 0.51
C VAL A 70 0.74 -4.91 1.94
N GLY A 71 -0.49 -4.77 2.42
CA GLY A 71 -0.79 -4.34 3.79
C GLY A 71 -0.98 -2.83 3.96
N GLY A 72 -0.70 -2.03 2.94
CA GLY A 72 -1.03 -0.60 2.88
C GLY A 72 -2.34 -0.32 2.14
N ASN A 73 -2.63 0.97 1.95
CA ASN A 73 -3.91 1.47 1.45
C ASN A 73 -3.73 2.62 0.46
N ILE A 74 -4.76 2.89 -0.34
CA ILE A 74 -4.93 4.18 -1.02
C ILE A 74 -6.04 4.94 -0.31
N VAL A 75 -5.69 6.08 0.27
CA VAL A 75 -6.60 6.94 1.02
C VAL A 75 -7.16 8.01 0.08
N ILE A 76 -8.49 8.12 0.05
CA ILE A 76 -9.20 9.00 -0.86
C ILE A 76 -9.98 10.04 -0.03
N ARG A 77 -9.73 11.31 -0.35
CA ARG A 77 -10.39 12.45 0.28
C ARG A 77 -11.05 13.33 -0.77
N HIS A 78 -11.93 14.21 -0.31
CA HIS A 78 -12.61 15.18 -1.14
C HIS A 78 -12.68 16.55 -0.46
N SER A 79 -12.54 17.61 -1.23
CA SER A 79 -12.87 18.98 -0.83
C SER A 79 -13.80 19.62 -1.84
N LYS A 80 -14.65 20.53 -1.39
CA LYS A 80 -15.51 21.34 -2.27
C LYS A 80 -14.72 22.43 -3.01
N GLU A 81 -13.53 22.76 -2.52
CA GLU A 81 -12.67 23.80 -3.09
C GLU A 81 -11.97 23.27 -4.35
N ALA A 82 -11.80 24.12 -5.36
CA ALA A 82 -11.08 23.75 -6.58
C ALA A 82 -9.58 23.54 -6.30
N GLU A 83 -8.98 24.45 -5.52
CA GLU A 83 -7.61 24.33 -5.01
C GLU A 83 -7.63 23.66 -3.63
N ALA A 84 -7.86 22.35 -3.64
CA ALA A 84 -7.96 21.58 -2.41
C ALA A 84 -6.59 21.27 -1.81
N THR A 85 -6.51 21.32 -0.48
CA THR A 85 -5.38 20.81 0.30
C THR A 85 -5.81 19.58 1.09
N TRP A 86 -4.85 18.73 1.47
CA TRP A 86 -5.14 17.58 2.32
C TRP A 86 -5.78 17.98 3.66
N SER A 87 -5.36 19.12 4.25
CA SER A 87 -5.91 19.63 5.52
C SER A 87 -7.36 20.07 5.42
N ASP A 88 -7.77 20.63 4.27
CA ASP A 88 -9.11 21.21 4.08
C ASP A 88 -10.09 20.25 3.37
N SER A 89 -9.69 18.98 3.26
CA SER A 89 -10.52 17.91 2.71
C SER A 89 -11.11 17.04 3.81
N TYR A 90 -12.08 16.19 3.48
CA TYR A 90 -12.60 15.15 4.38
C TYR A 90 -12.41 13.76 3.79
N SER A 91 -12.26 12.75 4.65
CA SER A 91 -12.12 11.35 4.23
C SER A 91 -13.39 10.84 3.55
N MET A 92 -13.21 10.17 2.41
CA MET A 92 -14.32 9.70 1.60
C MET A 92 -14.30 8.18 1.45
N ASP A 93 -13.15 7.61 1.12
CA ASP A 93 -12.97 6.16 1.02
C ASP A 93 -11.50 5.77 1.27
N GLN A 94 -11.28 4.48 1.49
CA GLN A 94 -9.97 3.88 1.64
C GLN A 94 -10.00 2.48 1.03
N VAL A 95 -9.21 2.27 -0.02
CA VAL A 95 -9.12 0.98 -0.70
C VAL A 95 -7.78 0.31 -0.41
N SER A 96 -7.71 -1.01 -0.59
CA SER A 96 -6.46 -1.76 -0.49
C SER A 96 -5.41 -1.16 -1.42
N GLY A 97 -4.16 -1.01 -0.96
CA GLY A 97 -3.07 -0.47 -1.78
C GLY A 97 -2.68 -1.37 -2.96
N GLY A 98 -3.22 -2.60 -3.00
CA GLY A 98 -3.14 -3.48 -4.17
C GLY A 98 -4.02 -3.03 -5.35
N GLU A 99 -5.02 -2.18 -5.10
CA GLU A 99 -5.97 -1.66 -6.08
C GLU A 99 -5.40 -0.47 -6.87
N ALA A 100 -5.98 -0.27 -8.05
CA ALA A 100 -5.63 0.81 -8.98
C ALA A 100 -6.88 1.57 -9.47
N ILE A 101 -8.02 1.35 -8.82
CA ILE A 101 -9.32 1.92 -9.16
C ILE A 101 -10.16 2.10 -7.90
N ALA A 102 -10.92 3.20 -7.85
CA ALA A 102 -11.98 3.40 -6.87
C ALA A 102 -13.19 4.04 -7.54
N VAL A 103 -14.38 3.71 -7.04
CA VAL A 103 -15.65 4.24 -7.54
C VAL A 103 -16.38 4.90 -6.38
N LEU A 104 -16.58 6.21 -6.50
CA LEU A 104 -17.14 7.05 -5.45
C LEU A 104 -18.36 7.82 -5.96
N PRO A 105 -19.27 8.30 -5.10
CA PRO A 105 -20.27 9.28 -5.50
C PRO A 105 -19.61 10.51 -6.13
N LEU A 106 -20.12 10.99 -7.27
CA LEU A 106 -19.64 12.20 -7.92
C LEU A 106 -20.07 13.44 -7.14
N LYS A 107 -19.10 14.25 -6.72
CA LYS A 107 -19.32 15.52 -6.02
C LYS A 107 -18.58 16.65 -6.73
N PRO A 108 -19.14 17.87 -6.76
CA PRO A 108 -18.40 19.06 -7.18
C PRO A 108 -17.25 19.35 -6.23
N GLY A 109 -16.06 19.56 -6.78
CA GLY A 109 -14.85 19.81 -6.01
C GLY A 109 -13.68 18.99 -6.52
N THR A 110 -12.71 18.75 -5.65
CA THR A 110 -11.45 18.09 -5.96
C THR A 110 -11.30 16.83 -5.10
N TYR A 111 -10.95 15.72 -5.75
CA TYR A 111 -10.57 14.47 -5.09
C TYR A 111 -9.07 14.46 -4.92
N LEU A 112 -8.61 14.03 -3.74
CA LEU A 112 -7.20 13.92 -3.38
C LEU A 112 -6.91 12.47 -3.02
N LEU A 113 -5.79 11.94 -3.49
CA LEU A 113 -5.37 10.57 -3.18
C LEU A 113 -3.96 10.56 -2.59
N ARG A 114 -3.74 9.69 -1.61
CA ARG A 114 -2.42 9.40 -1.05
C ARG A 114 -2.23 7.90 -0.90
N ALA A 115 -1.05 7.42 -1.23
CA ALA A 115 -0.62 6.08 -0.85
C ALA A 115 -0.28 6.06 0.65
N GLU A 116 -0.71 5.02 1.34
CA GLU A 116 -0.40 4.72 2.73
C GLU A 116 0.31 3.37 2.77
N ASP A 117 1.48 3.28 3.40
CA ASP A 117 2.15 2.00 3.59
C ASP A 117 1.52 1.18 4.73
N SER A 118 1.97 -0.06 4.88
CA SER A 118 1.55 -0.94 5.98
C SER A 118 1.91 -0.43 7.39
N GLY A 119 2.79 0.57 7.49
CA GLY A 119 3.14 1.26 8.74
C GLY A 119 2.29 2.50 9.04
N GLY A 120 1.33 2.85 8.16
CA GLY A 120 0.45 4.00 8.31
C GLY A 120 1.06 5.35 7.88
N ARG A 121 2.18 5.35 7.15
CA ARG A 121 2.78 6.59 6.64
C ARG A 121 2.20 6.94 5.29
N LEU A 122 1.85 8.21 5.13
CA LEU A 122 1.29 8.74 3.89
C LEU A 122 2.38 9.32 2.98
N GLY A 123 2.37 8.92 1.72
CA GLY A 123 3.14 9.54 0.63
C GLY A 123 2.57 10.90 0.22
N PRO A 124 3.09 11.62 -0.79
CA PRO A 124 2.52 12.89 -1.25
C PRO A 124 1.08 12.75 -1.79
N ASP A 125 0.29 13.83 -1.73
CA ASP A 125 -1.03 13.92 -2.37
C ASP A 125 -0.96 14.24 -3.86
N VAL A 126 -1.96 13.74 -4.58
CA VAL A 126 -2.19 13.90 -6.04
C VAL A 126 -3.67 14.07 -6.32
#